data_AF-A0A355ASU2-F1
#
_entry.id   AF-A0A355ASU2-F1
#
_cell.length_a   1.000
_cell.length_b   1.000
_cell.length_c   1.000
_cell.angle_alpha   90.00
_cell.angle_beta   90.00
_cell.angle_gamma   90.00
#
_symmetry.space_group_name_H-M   'P 1'
#
loop_
_entity.id
_entity.type
_entity.pdbx_description
1 polymer ?
#
loop_
_entity_poly.entity_id
_entity_poly.type
_entity_poly.pdbx_seq_one_letter_code
_entity_poly.pdbx_strand_id
1 'polypeptide(L)' 'RNITQYGVPVAVAINRFTADTDAELGAISRFCSEFGVEVFSCTHWADGGAGIEALATHVANLADSG' A
#
# COMPACT_ATOMS: atom_id res chain seq x y z
N ARG A 1 -9.73 -0.48 -9.86
CA ARG A 1 -10.75 -0.62 -10.92
C ARG A 1 -11.94 -1.49 -10.53
N ASN A 2 -11.77 -2.72 -10.03
CA ASN A 2 -12.92 -3.52 -9.56
C ASN A 2 -13.44 -2.99 -8.21
N ILE A 3 -12.57 -2.93 -7.20
CA ILE A 3 -12.94 -2.50 -5.84
C ILE A 3 -13.52 -1.08 -5.82
N THR A 4 -13.00 -0.18 -6.64
CA THR A 4 -13.47 1.21 -6.76
C THR A 4 -14.93 1.33 -7.23
N GLN A 5 -15.50 0.30 -7.89
CA GLN A 5 -16.91 0.32 -8.31
C GLN A 5 -17.88 0.19 -7.13
N TYR A 6 -17.40 -0.31 -5.99
CA TYR A 6 -18.21 -0.48 -4.78
C TYR A 6 -18.20 0.77 -3.88
N GLY A 7 -17.57 1.87 -4.31
CA GLY A 7 -17.55 3.12 -3.56
C GLY A 7 -16.70 3.10 -2.29
N VAL A 8 -15.85 2.08 -2.11
CA VAL A 8 -14.95 1.96 -0.95
C VAL A 8 -13.56 2.54 -1.26
N PRO A 9 -12.90 3.18 -0.29
CA PRO A 9 -11.52 3.65 -0.46
C PRO A 9 -10.56 2.47 -0.65
N VAL A 10 -9.47 2.69 -1.38
CA VAL A 10 -8.51 1.65 -1.76
C VAL A 10 -7.10 2.09 -1.41
N ALA A 11 -6.33 1.18 -0.80
CA ALA A 11 -4.89 1.27 -0.62
C ALA A 11 -4.22 0.01 -1.19
N VAL A 12 -2.94 0.11 -1.57
CA VAL A 12 -2.15 -1.04 -2.05
C VAL A 12 -0.99 -1.29 -1.11
N ALA A 13 -0.87 -2.54 -0.65
CA ALA A 13 0.25 -3.02 0.13
C ALA A 13 1.13 -3.91 -0.75
N ILE A 14 2.42 -3.58 -0.86
CA ILE A 14 3.41 -4.40 -1.54
C ILE A 14 4.20 -5.15 -0.48
N ASN A 15 4.08 -6.47 -0.47
CA ASN A 15 4.95 -7.33 0.34
C ASN A 15 6.33 -7.36 -0.30
N ARG A 16 7.29 -6.61 0.28
CA ARG A 16 8.64 -6.48 -0.25
C ARG A 16 9.48 -7.71 0.12
N PHE A 17 10.14 -8.29 -0.88
CA PHE A 17 11.13 -9.35 -0.72
C PHE A 17 12.55 -8.85 -0.94
N THR A 18 13.53 -9.68 -0.57
CA THR A 18 14.96 -9.33 -0.60
C THR A 18 15.51 -9.04 -1.99
N ALA A 19 14.90 -9.60 -3.04
CA ALA A 19 15.31 -9.38 -4.41
C ALA A 19 14.67 -8.13 -5.03
N ASP A 20 13.62 -7.58 -4.41
CA ASP A 20 12.87 -6.46 -4.98
C ASP A 20 13.70 -5.17 -4.90
N THR A 21 13.83 -4.53 -6.04
CA THR A 21 14.55 -3.27 -6.19
C THR A 21 13.66 -2.07 -5.93
N ASP A 22 14.27 -0.96 -5.49
CA ASP A 22 13.54 0.30 -5.34
C ASP A 22 12.99 0.82 -6.68
N ALA A 23 13.62 0.44 -7.80
CA ALA A 23 13.14 0.77 -9.14
C ALA A 23 11.83 0.05 -9.49
N GLU A 24 11.70 -1.23 -9.14
CA GLU A 24 10.47 -2.00 -9.33
C GLU A 24 9.34 -1.46 -8.44
N LEU A 25 9.64 -1.18 -7.17
CA LEU A 25 8.69 -0.58 -6.23
C LEU A 25 8.24 0.81 -6.71
N GLY A 26 9.16 1.63 -7.21
CA GLY A 26 8.86 2.94 -7.79
C GLY A 26 7.98 2.86 -9.03
N ALA A 27 8.19 1.85 -9.88
CA ALA A 27 7.34 1.62 -11.05
C ALA A 27 5.90 1.26 -10.64
N ILE A 28 5.72 0.41 -9.62
CA ILE A 28 4.39 0.06 -9.10
C ILE A 28 3.73 1.29 -8.47
N SER A 29 4.46 2.04 -7.64
CA SER A 29 3.95 3.26 -6.99
C SER A 29 3.47 4.29 -8.02
N ARG A 30 4.26 4.53 -9.09
CA ARG A 30 3.88 5.42 -10.19
C ARG A 30 2.63 4.92 -10.92
N PHE A 31 2.55 3.62 -11.21
CA PHE A 31 1.38 3.08 -11.88
C PHE A 31 0.12 3.23 -11.03
N CYS A 32 0.20 2.98 -9.73
CA CYS A 32 -0.94 3.13 -8.81
C CYS A 32 -1.35 4.60 -8.60
N SER A 33 -0.40 5.54 -8.62
CA SER A 33 -0.71 6.96 -8.45
C SER A 33 -1.54 7.54 -9.60
N GLU A 34 -1.45 6.97 -10.81
CA GLU A 34 -2.35 7.29 -11.93
C GLU A 34 -3.82 6.97 -11.62
N PHE A 35 -4.07 6.13 -10.62
CA PHE A 35 -5.42 5.79 -10.12
C PHE A 35 -5.78 6.49 -8.81
N GLY A 36 -4.92 7.39 -8.30
CA GLY A 36 -5.11 8.05 -7.02
C GLY A 36 -5.07 7.09 -5.81
N VAL A 37 -4.37 5.96 -5.95
CA VAL A 37 -4.27 4.94 -4.90
C VAL A 37 -2.89 5.03 -4.23
N GLU A 38 -2.89 5.12 -2.91
CA GLU A 38 -1.66 5.15 -2.12
C GLU A 38 -1.05 3.74 -1.99
N VAL A 39 0.28 3.67 -2.06
CA VAL A 39 1.04 2.43 -2.10
C VAL A 39 2.02 2.37 -0.94
N PHE A 40 2.03 1.26 -0.22
CA PHE A 40 2.86 1.03 0.95
C PHE A 40 3.80 -0.13 0.70
N SER A 41 5.10 0.06 0.92
CA SER A 41 6.08 -1.03 0.95
C SER A 41 6.06 -1.67 2.34
N CYS A 42 5.90 -2.99 2.38
CA CYS A 42 5.61 -3.73 3.60
C CYS A 42 6.74 -4.73 3.86
N THR A 43 7.44 -4.58 4.98
CA THR A 43 8.57 -5.43 5.39
C THR A 43 8.28 -6.23 6.67
N HIS A 44 7.00 -6.38 7.04
CA HIS A 44 6.59 -7.03 8.28
C HIS A 44 7.06 -8.46 8.47
N TRP A 45 7.40 -9.16 7.39
CA TRP A 45 8.05 -10.46 7.48
C TRP A 45 9.44 -10.38 8.14
N ALA A 46 10.20 -9.31 7.89
CA ALA A 46 11.52 -9.06 8.47
C ALA A 46 11.46 -8.18 9.74
N ASP A 47 10.67 -7.11 9.70
CA ASP A 47 10.64 -6.05 10.72
C ASP A 47 9.46 -6.15 11.69
N GLY A 48 8.64 -7.21 11.58
CA GLY A 48 7.44 -7.38 12.40
C GLY A 48 6.44 -6.24 12.23
N GLY A 49 5.78 -5.84 13.33
CA GLY A 49 4.79 -4.76 13.29
C GLY A 49 5.33 -3.42 12.77
N ALA A 50 6.60 -3.11 13.03
CA ALA A 50 7.22 -1.87 12.58
C ALA A 50 7.23 -1.74 11.04
N GLY A 51 7.37 -2.86 10.33
CA GLY A 51 7.37 -2.90 8.85
C GLY A 51 6.01 -2.68 8.18
N ILE A 52 4.96 -2.37 8.95
CA ILE A 52 3.60 -2.13 8.43
C ILE A 52 2.88 -0.93 9.04
N GLU A 53 3.52 -0.19 9.97
CA GLU A 53 2.87 0.88 10.74
C GLU A 53 2.21 1.93 9.84
N ALA A 54 2.90 2.39 8.78
CA ALA A 54 2.37 3.39 7.85
C ALA A 54 1.07 2.92 7.16
N LEU A 55 1.05 1.66 6.69
CA LEU A 55 -0.16 1.08 6.10
C LEU A 55 -1.27 0.97 7.15
N ALA A 56 -0.96 0.50 8.36
CA ALA A 56 -1.94 0.33 9.43
C ALA A 56 -2.59 1.66 9.81
N THR A 57 -1.80 2.72 9.99
CA THR A 57 -2.30 4.07 10.25
C THR A 57 -3.18 4.57 9.11
N HIS A 58 -2.76 4.40 7.86
CA HIS A 58 -3.55 4.83 6.71
C HIS A 58 -4.90 4.09 6.63
N VAL A 59 -4.90 2.76 6.80
CA VAL A 59 -6.13 1.96 6.78
C VAL A 59 -7.07 2.34 7.92
N ALA A 60 -6.56 2.57 9.13
CA ALA A 60 -7.37 3.03 10.26
C ALA A 60 -8.04 4.38 9.94
N ASN A 61 -7.27 5.35 9.42
CA ASN A 61 -7.81 6.65 9.02
C ASN A 61 -8.87 6.53 7.93
N LEU A 62 -8.65 5.66 6.92
CA LEU A 62 -9.65 5.41 5.88
C LEU A 62 -10.96 4.85 6.46
N ALA A 63 -10.85 3.88 7.37
CA ALA A 63 -12.01 3.26 8.01
C ALA A 63 -12.79 4.25 8.89
N ASP A 64 -12.09 5.15 9.59
CA ASP A 64 -12.71 6.16 10.45
C ASP A 64 -13.31 7.33 9.65
N SER A 65 -12.89 7.54 8.40
CA SER A 65 -13.35 8.63 7.53
C SER A 65 -14.57 8.29 6.64
N GLY A 66 -14.98 7.02 6.61
CA GLY A 66 -16.14 6.53 5.85
C GLY A 66 -17.46 6.72 6.59
#